data_AF-A0A2M8PJZ9-F1
#
_entry.id   AF-A0A2M8PJZ9-F1
#
_cell.length_a   1.000
_cell.length_b   1.000
_cell.length_c   1.000
_cell.angle_alpha   90.00
_cell.angle_beta   90.00
_cell.angle_gamma   90.00
#
_symmetry.space_group_name_H-M   'P 1'
#
loop_
_entity.id
_entity.type
_entity.pdbx_description
1 polymer ?
#
loop_
_entity_poly.entity_id
_entity_poly.type
_entity_poly.pdbx_seq_one_letter_code
_entity_poly.pdbx_strand_id
1 'polypeptide(L)'
;NSNSDEGRFVYRKLVGDGEFVLQVSNFSSTAPSNERAGIMLRESLNVNARALFPHVDQDGSIQFYRRTATGASMTTGLADQASASWLKIVRSGDVFTAYHSNNGSSWTLFSGVNVENPVTLADMPETLYV
;
A
#
# COMPACT_ATOMS: atom_id res chain seq x y z
N ASN A 1 -4.06 8.84 18.39
CA ASN A 1 -2.86 8.23 17.77
C ASN A 1 -2.77 6.78 18.20
N SER A 2 -3.34 5.88 17.40
CA SER A 2 -3.19 4.42 17.55
C SER A 2 -2.03 3.99 16.65
N ASN A 3 -1.09 3.20 17.17
CA ASN A 3 0.00 2.59 16.40
C ASN A 3 -0.34 1.14 16.01
N SER A 4 -1.63 0.78 16.04
CA SER A 4 -2.14 -0.56 15.78
C SER A 4 -2.90 -0.58 14.47
N ASP A 5 -2.63 -1.57 13.63
CA ASP A 5 -3.42 -1.85 12.43
C ASP A 5 -4.75 -2.53 12.84
N GLU A 6 -5.89 -1.88 12.58
CA GLU A 6 -7.24 -2.32 12.99
C GLU A 6 -8.12 -2.76 11.79
N GLY A 7 -7.58 -2.74 10.58
CA GLY A 7 -8.28 -3.09 9.35
C GLY A 7 -8.41 -4.61 9.12
N ARG A 8 -9.26 -4.99 8.16
CA ARG A 8 -9.35 -6.38 7.68
C ARG A 8 -8.20 -6.66 6.72
N PHE A 9 -7.45 -7.73 6.98
CA PHE A 9 -6.31 -8.13 6.16
C PHE A 9 -6.41 -9.61 5.80
N VAL A 10 -6.70 -9.87 4.51
CA VAL A 10 -6.59 -11.21 3.91
C VAL A 10 -5.25 -11.25 3.21
N TYR A 11 -4.44 -12.27 3.50
CA TYR A 11 -3.05 -12.29 3.08
C TYR A 11 -2.62 -13.62 2.48
N ARG A 12 -1.57 -13.54 1.68
CA ARG A 12 -0.71 -14.65 1.25
C ARG A 12 0.76 -14.31 1.51
N LYS A 13 1.62 -15.32 1.42
CA LYS A 13 3.06 -15.14 1.56
C LYS A 13 3.69 -14.75 0.22
N LEU A 14 4.53 -13.71 0.24
CA LEU A 14 5.48 -13.39 -0.82
C LEU A 14 6.87 -13.84 -0.36
N VAL A 15 7.55 -14.67 -1.14
CA VAL A 15 8.94 -15.09 -0.87
C VAL A 15 9.85 -14.48 -1.93
N GLY A 16 10.85 -13.72 -1.52
CA GLY A 16 11.77 -13.03 -2.42
C GLY A 16 11.09 -11.90 -3.19
N ASP A 17 11.56 -11.68 -4.42
CA ASP A 17 11.07 -10.64 -5.34
C ASP A 17 9.72 -11.00 -5.95
N GLY A 18 8.94 -9.99 -6.31
CA GLY A 18 7.67 -10.24 -6.98
C GLY A 18 6.83 -9.00 -7.20
N GLU A 19 5.74 -9.20 -7.93
CA GLU A 19 4.75 -8.17 -8.25
C GLU A 19 3.37 -8.59 -7.75
N PHE A 20 2.64 -7.63 -7.19
CA PHE A 20 1.27 -7.79 -6.75
C PHE A 20 0.42 -6.73 -7.41
N VAL A 21 -0.65 -7.16 -8.04
CA VAL A 21 -1.63 -6.29 -8.71
C VAL A 21 -2.99 -6.53 -8.07
N LEU A 22 -3.68 -5.44 -7.75
CA LEU A 22 -5.03 -5.46 -7.21
C LEU A 22 -5.90 -4.50 -8.01
N GLN A 23 -7.08 -4.97 -8.43
CA GLN A 23 -8.16 -4.10 -8.86
C GLN A 23 -9.07 -3.82 -7.67
N VAL A 24 -9.18 -2.55 -7.30
CA VAL A 24 -10.16 -2.05 -6.35
C VAL A 24 -11.45 -1.75 -7.13
N SER A 25 -12.53 -2.42 -6.75
CA SER A 25 -13.87 -2.15 -7.27
C SER A 25 -14.49 -0.95 -6.53
N ASN A 26 -15.65 -0.49 -7.01
CA ASN A 26 -16.31 0.66 -6.40
C ASN A 26 -16.71 0.37 -4.96
N PHE A 27 -16.50 1.36 -4.09
CA PHE A 27 -17.08 1.38 -2.76
C PHE A 27 -18.60 1.50 -2.84
N SER A 28 -19.29 1.03 -1.80
CA SER A 28 -20.73 1.31 -1.65
C SER A 28 -20.96 2.83 -1.64
N SER A 29 -22.04 3.30 -2.23
CA SER A 29 -22.44 4.71 -2.15
C SER A 29 -22.76 5.17 -0.72
N THR A 30 -22.96 4.23 0.19
CA THR A 30 -23.19 4.47 1.63
C THR A 30 -21.93 4.25 2.47
N ALA A 31 -20.77 3.95 1.85
CA ALA A 31 -19.53 3.77 2.59
C ALA A 31 -19.09 5.09 3.23
N PRO A 32 -18.54 5.06 4.45
CA PRO A 32 -18.01 6.25 5.08
C PRO A 32 -16.79 6.77 4.32
N SER A 33 -16.51 8.08 4.40
CA SER A 33 -15.45 8.73 3.62
C SER A 33 -14.04 8.25 3.96
N ASN A 34 -13.85 7.57 5.09
CA ASN A 34 -12.58 7.00 5.53
C ASN A 34 -12.46 5.50 5.21
N GLU A 35 -13.36 4.94 4.39
CA GLU A 35 -13.25 3.56 3.90
C GLU A 35 -12.09 3.46 2.90
N ARG A 36 -11.29 2.39 3.01
CA ARG A 36 -10.05 2.21 2.25
C ARG A 36 -9.93 0.77 1.77
N ALA A 37 -9.48 0.61 0.54
CA ALA A 37 -9.15 -0.71 -0.01
C ALA A 37 -7.84 -0.63 -0.80
N GLY A 38 -6.96 -1.61 -0.58
CA GLY A 38 -5.62 -1.54 -1.15
C GLY A 38 -4.79 -2.80 -0.95
N ILE A 39 -3.54 -2.72 -1.38
CA ILE A 39 -2.55 -3.77 -1.18
C ILE A 39 -1.82 -3.47 0.13
N MET A 40 -1.87 -4.38 1.09
CA MET A 40 -1.17 -4.22 2.35
C MET A 40 0.00 -5.18 2.41
N LEU A 41 1.22 -4.66 2.25
CA LEU A 41 2.45 -5.44 2.40
C LEU A 41 3.00 -5.25 3.81
N ARG A 42 3.22 -6.33 4.55
CA ARG A 42 3.69 -6.32 5.95
C ARG A 42 4.88 -7.26 6.14
N GLU A 43 5.83 -6.85 6.98
CA GLU A 43 6.95 -7.73 7.38
C GLU A 43 6.51 -8.87 8.30
N SER A 44 5.41 -8.69 9.04
CA SER A 44 4.85 -9.69 9.96
C SER A 44 3.36 -9.46 10.19
N LEU A 45 2.71 -10.35 10.93
CA LEU A 45 1.30 -10.20 11.33
C LEU A 45 1.10 -9.33 12.58
N ASN A 46 2.20 -8.88 13.22
CA ASN A 46 2.13 -8.00 14.38
C ASN A 46 1.50 -6.66 14.01
N VAL A 47 0.64 -6.12 14.88
CA VAL A 47 -0.13 -4.89 14.63
C VAL A 47 0.72 -3.64 14.36
N ASN A 48 2.00 -3.69 14.70
CA ASN A 48 2.97 -2.60 14.58
C ASN A 48 4.09 -2.87 13.57
N ALA A 49 3.93 -3.89 12.72
CA ALA A 49 4.89 -4.30 11.69
C ALA A 49 5.16 -3.18 10.67
N ARG A 50 6.40 -3.08 10.17
CA ARG A 50 6.70 -2.31 8.96
C ARG A 50 5.72 -2.70 7.85
N ALA A 51 5.17 -1.70 7.18
CA ALA A 51 4.09 -1.90 6.24
C ALA A 51 4.07 -0.85 5.12
N LEU A 52 3.61 -1.28 3.94
CA LEU A 52 3.33 -0.44 2.79
C LEU A 52 1.86 -0.67 2.40
N PHE A 53 1.11 0.43 2.23
CA PHE A 53 -0.31 0.37 1.95
C PHE A 53 -0.72 1.43 0.91
N PRO A 54 -0.40 1.21 -0.38
CA PRO A 54 -1.10 1.89 -1.45
C PRO A 54 -2.57 1.46 -1.43
N HIS A 55 -3.46 2.43 -1.43
CA HIS A 55 -4.90 2.21 -1.36
C HIS A 55 -5.67 3.27 -2.14
N VAL A 56 -6.92 2.94 -2.40
CA VAL A 56 -7.95 3.85 -2.87
C VAL A 56 -8.85 4.18 -1.69
N ASP A 57 -9.17 5.46 -1.51
CA ASP A 57 -10.18 5.96 -0.56
C ASP A 57 -11.57 5.89 -1.21
N GLN A 58 -12.62 6.02 -0.39
CA GLN A 58 -14.02 5.93 -0.84
C GLN A 58 -14.38 6.88 -1.99
N ASP A 59 -13.77 8.07 -2.04
CA ASP A 59 -13.97 9.07 -3.09
C ASP A 59 -13.21 8.78 -4.39
N GLY A 60 -12.48 7.66 -4.43
CA GLY A 60 -11.66 7.22 -5.55
C GLY A 60 -10.26 7.82 -5.56
N SER A 61 -9.90 8.70 -4.62
CA SER A 61 -8.54 9.22 -4.50
C SER A 61 -7.57 8.10 -4.08
N ILE A 62 -6.32 8.20 -4.54
CA ILE A 62 -5.28 7.24 -4.17
C ILE A 62 -4.31 7.83 -3.16
N GLN A 63 -3.87 6.97 -2.25
CA GLN A 63 -2.98 7.34 -1.15
C GLN A 63 -1.94 6.24 -0.96
N PHE A 64 -0.75 6.63 -0.47
CA PHE A 64 0.28 5.67 -0.12
C PHE A 64 0.72 5.84 1.32
N TYR A 65 0.25 4.92 2.17
CA TYR A 65 0.67 4.87 3.56
C TYR A 65 1.88 3.98 3.74
N ARG A 66 2.75 4.35 4.69
CA ARG A 66 3.95 3.58 5.02
C ARG A 66 4.29 3.65 6.49
N ARG A 67 4.80 2.53 7.01
CA ARG A 67 5.47 2.41 8.31
C ARG A 67 6.86 1.85 8.05
N THR A 68 7.88 2.69 8.16
CA THR A 68 9.26 2.34 7.80
C THR A 68 10.05 1.69 8.93
N ALA A 69 9.54 1.73 10.17
CA ALA A 69 10.13 1.05 11.32
C ALA A 69 9.04 0.38 12.18
N THR A 70 9.34 -0.80 12.75
CA THR A 70 8.43 -1.50 13.65
C THR A 70 8.09 -0.61 14.86
N GLY A 71 6.81 -0.49 15.20
CA GLY A 71 6.36 0.38 16.29
C GLY A 71 6.23 1.86 15.94
N ALA A 72 6.69 2.30 14.77
CA ALA A 72 6.49 3.67 14.30
C ALA A 72 5.04 3.92 13.89
N SER A 73 4.65 5.20 13.86
CA SER A 73 3.36 5.59 13.31
C SER A 73 3.34 5.39 11.79
N MET A 74 2.15 5.06 11.27
CA MET A 74 1.92 5.06 9.83
C MET A 74 1.96 6.51 9.34
N THR A 75 2.72 6.78 8.29
CA THR A 75 2.82 8.09 7.64
C THR A 75 2.18 8.02 6.27
N THR A 76 1.58 9.12 5.84
CA THR A 76 0.98 9.26 4.51
C THR A 76 1.91 10.03 3.59
N GLY A 77 1.99 9.60 2.33
CA GLY A 77 2.26 10.49 1.21
C GLY A 77 1.01 10.57 0.34
N LEU A 78 0.51 11.79 0.12
CA LEU A 78 -0.57 12.04 -0.84
C LEU A 78 -0.03 11.69 -2.23
N ALA A 79 -0.60 10.68 -2.88
CA ALA A 79 -0.40 10.54 -4.31
C ALA A 79 -1.12 11.73 -4.99
N ASP A 80 -0.64 12.11 -6.17
CA ASP A 80 -1.29 13.11 -7.04
C ASP A 80 -2.83 12.91 -7.08
N GLN A 81 -3.61 13.95 -7.39
CA GLN A 81 -5.10 13.90 -7.42
C GLN A 81 -5.68 13.00 -8.54
N ALA A 82 -5.04 11.88 -8.81
CA ALA A 82 -5.52 10.83 -9.66
C ALA A 82 -6.60 10.03 -8.93
N SER A 83 -7.65 9.69 -9.66
CA SER A 83 -8.44 8.51 -9.35
C SER A 83 -7.85 7.32 -10.09
N ALA A 84 -7.81 6.16 -9.44
CA ALA A 84 -7.37 4.92 -10.05
C ALA A 84 -8.09 3.72 -9.41
N SER A 85 -8.33 2.70 -10.21
CA SER A 85 -8.94 1.44 -9.74
C SER A 85 -7.93 0.31 -9.65
N TRP A 86 -6.72 0.48 -10.16
CA TRP A 86 -5.68 -0.55 -10.13
C TRP A 86 -4.48 -0.07 -9.33
N LEU A 87 -3.99 -0.96 -8.48
CA LEU A 87 -2.82 -0.75 -7.64
C LEU A 87 -1.81 -1.85 -7.89
N LYS A 88 -0.54 -1.52 -7.73
CA LYS A 88 0.55 -2.45 -7.92
C LYS A 88 1.74 -2.16 -7.03
N ILE A 89 2.34 -3.20 -6.47
CA ILE A 89 3.62 -3.12 -5.76
C ILE A 89 4.58 -4.11 -6.39
N VAL A 90 5.80 -3.66 -6.66
CA VAL A 90 6.94 -4.48 -7.09
C VAL A 90 7.97 -4.47 -5.97
N ARG A 91 8.42 -5.65 -5.55
CA ARG A 91 9.55 -5.84 -4.65
C ARG A 91 10.77 -6.31 -5.43
N SER A 92 11.91 -5.67 -5.18
CA SER A 92 13.24 -6.08 -5.62
C SER A 92 14.21 -5.95 -4.43
N GLY A 93 14.52 -7.07 -3.78
CA GLY A 93 15.23 -7.12 -2.51
C GLY A 93 14.51 -6.32 -1.41
N ASP A 94 15.18 -5.25 -0.97
CA ASP A 94 14.70 -4.31 0.06
C ASP A 94 14.02 -3.06 -0.54
N VAL A 95 13.90 -3.02 -1.88
CA VAL A 95 13.32 -1.88 -2.61
C VAL A 95 11.89 -2.22 -3.05
N PHE A 96 10.96 -1.33 -2.71
CA PHE A 96 9.55 -1.47 -3.01
C PHE A 96 9.07 -0.30 -3.85
N THR A 97 8.49 -0.59 -5.01
CA THR A 97 7.98 0.42 -5.94
C THR A 97 6.48 0.27 -6.09
N ALA A 98 5.74 1.33 -5.79
CA ALA A 98 4.29 1.35 -5.91
C ALA A 98 3.83 2.06 -7.19
N TYR A 99 2.83 1.49 -7.87
CA TYR A 99 2.21 2.03 -9.07
C TYR A 99 0.68 2.01 -8.96
N HIS A 100 0.03 2.89 -9.72
CA HIS A 100 -1.41 2.89 -9.93
C HIS A 100 -1.74 2.88 -11.42
N SER A 101 -2.98 2.49 -11.76
CA SER A 101 -3.46 2.48 -13.13
C SER A 101 -4.99 2.66 -13.20
N ASN A 102 -5.45 3.27 -14.29
CA ASN A 102 -6.87 3.36 -14.62
C ASN A 102 -7.38 2.19 -15.46
N ASN A 103 -6.48 1.48 -16.14
CA ASN A 103 -6.84 0.45 -17.12
C ASN A 103 -6.19 -0.92 -16.85
N GLY A 104 -5.31 -1.04 -15.86
CA GLY A 104 -4.60 -2.27 -15.52
C GLY A 104 -3.45 -2.62 -16.46
N SER A 105 -3.16 -1.79 -17.47
CA SER A 105 -2.10 -2.02 -18.46
C SER A 105 -1.04 -0.92 -18.47
N SER A 106 -1.46 0.33 -18.29
CA SER A 106 -0.61 1.52 -18.26
C SER A 106 -0.38 1.92 -16.81
N TRP A 107 0.85 1.77 -16.32
CA TRP A 107 1.19 1.96 -14.91
C TRP A 107 1.89 3.29 -14.69
N THR A 108 1.38 4.08 -13.75
CA THR A 108 1.97 5.34 -13.29
C THR A 108 2.55 5.15 -11.90
N LEU A 109 3.73 5.70 -11.65
CA LEU A 109 4.36 5.65 -10.32
C LEU A 109 3.51 6.42 -9.31
N PHE A 110 3.39 5.91 -8.08
CA PHE A 110 2.91 6.74 -6.96
C PHE A 110 3.90 7.89 -6.73
N SER A 111 3.48 9.12 -6.97
CA SER A 111 4.29 10.33 -6.75
C SER A 111 3.44 11.41 -6.09
N GLY A 112 4.07 12.25 -5.27
CA GLY A 112 3.41 13.39 -4.63
C GLY A 112 4.22 13.94 -3.46
N VAL A 113 3.63 14.88 -2.72
CA VAL A 113 4.32 15.56 -1.61
C VAL A 113 4.58 14.56 -0.48
N ASN A 114 5.84 14.43 -0.07
CA ASN A 114 6.32 13.48 0.95
C ASN A 114 6.11 11.99 0.59
N VAL A 115 5.80 11.68 -0.67
CA VAL A 115 5.81 10.32 -1.20
C VAL A 115 7.24 9.97 -1.61
N GLU A 116 7.95 9.23 -0.76
CA GLU A 116 9.20 8.58 -1.17
C GLU A 116 8.83 7.28 -1.87
N ASN A 117 9.08 7.21 -3.18
CA ASN A 117 8.83 6.03 -4.00
C ASN A 117 9.92 5.99 -5.09
N PRO A 118 10.75 4.93 -5.17
CA PRO A 118 10.67 3.69 -4.39
C PRO A 118 10.94 3.90 -2.90
N VAL A 119 10.37 3.01 -2.06
CA VAL A 119 10.66 2.93 -0.62
C VAL A 119 11.71 1.85 -0.41
N THR A 120 12.81 2.19 0.28
CA THR A 120 13.80 1.21 0.72
C THR A 120 13.57 0.86 2.18
N LEU A 121 13.33 -0.41 2.46
CA LEU A 121 13.24 -0.95 3.82
C LEU A 121 14.35 -1.98 3.98
N ALA A 122 15.47 -1.57 4.57
CA ALA A 122 16.64 -2.44 4.76
C ALA A 122 16.30 -3.65 5.65
N ASP A 123 16.95 -4.78 5.38
CA ASP A 123 16.83 -6.00 6.18
C ASP A 123 15.37 -6.49 6.26
N MET A 124 14.64 -6.45 5.14
CA MET A 124 13.30 -7.02 5.07
C MET A 124 13.39 -8.55 5.04
N PRO A 125 12.52 -9.26 5.77
CA PRO A 125 12.55 -10.72 5.75
C PRO A 125 12.24 -11.23 4.35
N GLU A 126 12.82 -12.38 4.00
CA GLU A 126 12.59 -13.01 2.70
C GLU A 126 11.09 -13.25 2.45
N THR A 127 10.36 -13.64 3.50
CA THR A 127 8.91 -13.81 3.49
C THR A 127 8.20 -12.56 3.99
N LEU A 128 7.26 -12.05 3.18
CA LEU A 128 6.34 -10.97 3.52
C LEU A 128 4.89 -11.43 3.43
N TYR A 129 3.99 -10.68 4.05
CA TYR A 129 2.55 -10.89 3.99
C TYR A 129 1.94 -9.82 3.09
N VAL A 130 1.24 -10.22 2.02
CA VAL A 130 0.53 -9.33 1.08
C VAL A 130 -0.90 -9.79 0.88
#